data_AF-A0A8T4JX47-F1
#
_entry.id   AF-A0A8T4JX47-F1
#
_cell.length_a   1.000
_cell.length_b   1.000
_cell.length_c   1.000
_cell.angle_alpha   90.00
_cell.angle_beta   90.00
_cell.angle_gamma   90.00
#
_symmetry.space_group_name_H-M   'P 1'
#
loop_
_entity.id
_entity.type
_entity.pdbx_description
1 polymer ?
#
loop_
_entity_poly.entity_id
_entity_poly.type
_entity_poly.pdbx_seq_one_letter_code
_entity_poly.pdbx_strand_id
1 'polypeptide(L)' 'MAATNKEMSTEFQYFGDVWTFFKKYYHVRPDDDYWEAVVEESSAIVQKYNNLPLCKDLVLAVIGELERKEKAMRGQRT' A
#
# COMPACT_ATOMS: atom_id res chain seq x y z
N MET A 1 16.42 13.12 -21.33
CA MET A 1 17.23 12.65 -20.17
C MET A 1 16.26 12.14 -19.11
N ALA A 2 16.63 11.12 -18.32
CA ALA A 2 15.80 10.63 -17.22
C ALA A 2 16.17 11.37 -15.91
N ALA A 3 15.21 11.53 -15.01
CA ALA A 3 15.46 12.07 -13.68
C ALA A 3 16.24 11.07 -12.81
N THR A 4 17.04 11.60 -11.88
CA THR A 4 17.80 10.83 -10.90
C THR A 4 17.03 10.69 -9.58
N ASN A 5 17.40 9.70 -8.76
CA ASN A 5 16.81 9.54 -7.42
C ASN A 5 17.02 10.77 -6.52
N LYS A 6 18.07 11.57 -6.75
CA LYS A 6 18.32 12.79 -6.00
C LYS A 6 17.29 13.88 -6.32
N GLU A 7 16.90 13.99 -7.58
CA GLU A 7 15.87 14.92 -8.06
C GLU A 7 14.46 14.48 -7.63
N MET A 8 14.24 13.16 -7.51
CA MET A 8 12.96 12.55 -7.11
C MET A 8 13.04 11.86 -5.75
N SER A 9 13.68 12.50 -4.76
CA SER A 9 13.98 11.86 -3.48
C SER A 9 12.74 11.55 -2.65
N THR A 10 11.71 12.40 -2.73
CA THR A 10 10.44 12.20 -2.01
C THR A 10 9.66 11.04 -2.60
N GLU A 11 9.55 11.00 -3.93
CA GLU A 11 8.95 9.91 -4.67
C GLU A 11 9.65 8.60 -4.36
N PHE A 12 10.97 8.56 -4.54
CA PHE A 12 11.76 7.38 -4.28
C PHE A 12 11.51 6.80 -2.88
N GLN A 13 11.41 7.66 -1.87
CA GLN A 13 11.17 7.27 -0.50
C GLN A 13 9.75 6.69 -0.28
N TYR A 14 8.69 7.36 -0.74
CA TYR A 14 7.33 6.82 -0.53
C TYR A 14 7.06 5.60 -1.42
N PHE A 15 7.64 5.51 -2.62
CA PHE A 15 7.54 4.30 -3.45
C PHE A 15 8.14 3.10 -2.71
N GLY A 16 9.29 3.29 -2.05
CA GLY A 16 9.92 2.25 -1.22
C GLY A 16 9.10 1.85 0.01
N ASP A 17 8.49 2.82 0.69
CA ASP A 17 7.62 2.56 1.84
C ASP A 17 6.35 1.81 1.42
N VAL A 18 5.68 2.25 0.35
CA VAL A 18 4.49 1.59 -0.21
C VAL A 18 4.82 0.17 -0.67
N TRP A 19 5.99 -0.04 -1.29
CA TRP A 19 6.46 -1.37 -1.66
C TRP A 19 6.68 -2.26 -0.43
N THR A 20 7.27 -1.72 0.63
CA THR A 20 7.50 -2.45 1.89
C THR A 20 6.18 -2.81 2.56
N PHE A 21 5.22 -1.88 2.58
CA PHE A 21 3.84 -2.12 3.02
C PHE A 21 3.17 -3.23 2.22
N PHE A 22 3.21 -3.17 0.88
CA PHE A 22 2.61 -4.20 0.04
C PHE A 22 3.21 -5.59 0.32
N LYS A 23 4.54 -5.69 0.43
CA LYS A 23 5.20 -6.97 0.76
C LYS A 23 4.75 -7.52 2.11
N LYS A 24 4.64 -6.67 3.14
CA LYS A 24 4.23 -7.08 4.48
C LYS A 24 2.84 -7.72 4.49
N TYR A 25 1.92 -7.16 3.72
CA TYR A 25 0.53 -7.58 3.67
C TYR A 25 0.19 -8.51 2.49
N TYR A 26 1.17 -8.88 1.66
CA TYR A 26 0.97 -9.64 0.41
C TYR A 26 0.18 -10.94 0.59
N HIS A 27 0.39 -11.63 1.71
CA HIS A 27 -0.38 -12.80 2.11
C HIS A 27 -1.60 -12.36 2.92
N VAL A 28 -2.69 -12.05 2.20
CA VAL A 28 -3.91 -11.50 2.79
C VAL A 28 -4.57 -12.52 3.73
N ARG A 29 -5.05 -12.03 4.88
CA ARG A 29 -5.87 -12.80 5.79
C ARG A 29 -7.26 -12.16 5.90
N PRO A 30 -8.33 -12.95 6.09
CA PRO A 30 -9.70 -12.43 6.10
C PRO A 30 -10.15 -11.93 7.49
N ASP A 31 -9.24 -11.86 8.48
CA ASP A 31 -9.54 -11.40 9.83
C ASP A 31 -9.54 -9.87 9.95
N ASP A 32 -10.36 -9.34 10.88
CA ASP A 32 -10.51 -7.90 11.11
C ASP A 32 -9.19 -7.27 11.60
N ASP A 33 -8.45 -7.94 12.48
CA ASP A 33 -7.15 -7.47 12.99
C ASP A 33 -6.15 -7.19 11.85
N TYR A 34 -6.12 -8.04 10.82
CA TYR A 34 -5.32 -7.82 9.62
C TYR A 34 -5.72 -6.51 8.91
N TRP A 35 -7.02 -6.28 8.71
CA TRP A 35 -7.53 -5.13 7.97
C TRP A 35 -7.41 -3.83 8.76
N GLU A 36 -7.58 -3.88 10.08
CA GLU A 36 -7.32 -2.74 10.96
C GLU A 36 -5.85 -2.31 10.84
N ALA A 37 -4.90 -3.26 10.93
CA ALA A 37 -3.48 -2.97 10.76
C ALA A 37 -3.15 -2.41 9.36
N VAL A 38 -3.80 -2.92 8.29
CA VAL A 38 -3.66 -2.38 6.93
C VAL A 38 -4.11 -0.91 6.88
N VAL A 39 -5.24 -0.57 7.49
CA VAL A 39 -5.78 0.81 7.52
C VAL A 39 -4.90 1.75 8.34
N GLU A 40 -4.44 1.32 9.51
CA GLU A 40 -3.56 2.12 10.37
C GLU A 40 -2.22 2.42 9.69
N GLU A 41 -1.55 1.40 9.15
CA GLU A 41 -0.22 1.59 8.55
C GLU A 41 -0.28 2.34 7.22
N SER A 42 -1.31 2.10 6.40
CA SER A 42 -1.53 2.88 5.18
C SER A 42 -1.78 4.36 5.49
N SER A 43 -2.57 4.65 6.53
CA SER A 43 -2.81 6.03 6.98
C SER A 43 -1.53 6.69 7.46
N ALA A 44 -0.69 5.97 8.22
CA ALA A 44 0.60 6.46 8.69
C ALA A 44 1.55 6.79 7.53
N ILE A 45 1.57 5.99 6.47
CA ILE A 45 2.37 6.26 5.26
C ILE A 45 1.90 7.55 4.59
N VAL A 46 0.60 7.71 4.33
CA VAL A 46 0.07 8.91 3.67
C VAL A 46 0.32 10.16 4.52
N GLN A 47 0.19 10.06 5.84
CA GLN A 47 0.50 11.16 6.78
C GLN A 47 1.99 11.53 6.78
N LYS A 48 2.89 10.54 6.78
CA LYS A 48 4.35 10.74 6.70
C LYS A 48 4.75 11.61 5.50
N TYR A 49 4.02 11.50 4.40
CA TYR A 49 4.25 12.28 3.17
C TYR A 49 3.26 13.42 2.98
N ASN A 50 2.71 13.98 4.06
CA ASN A 50 1.84 15.17 4.05
C ASN A 50 0.65 15.05 3.09
N ASN A 51 0.08 13.86 2.94
CA ASN A 51 -1.04 13.61 2.03
C ASN A 51 -0.77 13.98 0.57
N LEU A 52 0.48 13.81 0.10
CA LEU A 52 0.81 13.99 -1.31
C LEU A 52 -0.11 13.13 -2.20
N PRO A 53 -0.74 13.69 -3.26
CA PRO A 53 -1.75 12.97 -4.04
C PRO A 53 -1.26 11.64 -4.60
N LEU A 54 -0.08 11.61 -5.22
CA LEU A 54 0.46 10.39 -5.81
C LEU A 54 0.79 9.32 -4.76
N CYS A 55 1.27 9.70 -3.58
CA CYS A 55 1.50 8.75 -2.48
C CYS A 55 0.18 8.12 -2.04
N LYS A 56 -0.87 8.94 -1.85
CA LYS A 56 -2.20 8.47 -1.50
C LYS A 56 -2.76 7.50 -2.54
N ASP A 57 -2.65 7.85 -3.83
CA ASP A 57 -3.18 7.01 -4.91
C ASP A 57 -2.47 5.66 -4.99
N LEU A 58 -1.14 5.63 -4.76
CA LEU A 58 -0.39 4.37 -4.72
C LEU A 58 -0.79 3.49 -3.53
N VAL A 59 -0.97 4.07 -2.35
CA VAL A 59 -1.44 3.36 -1.17
C VAL A 59 -2.82 2.76 -1.42
N LEU A 60 -3.76 3.54 -1.99
CA LEU A 60 -5.09 3.05 -2.35
C LEU A 60 -5.05 1.94 -3.41
N ALA A 61 -4.17 2.05 -4.41
CA ALA A 61 -3.99 1.02 -5.42
C ALA A 61 -3.51 -0.31 -4.80
N VAL A 62 -2.59 -0.25 -3.83
CA VAL A 62 -2.14 -1.42 -3.08
C VAL A 62 -3.27 -2.02 -2.24
N ILE A 63 -4.01 -1.22 -1.48
CA ILE A 63 -5.16 -1.69 -0.69
C ILE A 63 -6.17 -2.40 -1.59
N GLY A 64 -6.50 -1.80 -2.74
CA GLY A 64 -7.41 -2.42 -3.72
C GLY A 64 -6.90 -3.76 -4.28
N GLU A 65 -5.59 -3.97 -4.40
CA GLU A 65 -5.02 -5.27 -4.76
C GLU A 65 -5.16 -6.30 -3.63
N LEU A 66 -4.96 -5.89 -2.38
CA LEU A 66 -5.20 -6.77 -1.22
C LEU A 66 -6.67 -7.19 -1.14
N GLU A 67 -7.61 -6.29 -1.39
CA GLU A 67 -9.04 -6.60 -1.42
C GLU A 67 -9.39 -7.59 -2.55
N ARG A 68 -8.79 -7.42 -3.74
CA ARG A 68 -8.97 -8.38 -4.84
C ARG A 68 -8.49 -9.78 -4.45
N LYS A 69 -7.37 -9.88 -3.74
CA LYS A 69 -6.84 -11.16 -3.24
C LYS A 69 -7.77 -11.81 -2.21
N GLU A 70 -8.32 -11.04 -1.27
CA GLU A 70 -9.31 -11.54 -0.29
C GLU A 70 -10.57 -12.08 -0.99
N LYS A 71 -11.11 -11.31 -1.94
CA LYS A 71 -12.28 -11.72 -2.74
C LYS A 71 -12.01 -13.00 -3.53
N ALA A 72 -10.84 -13.13 -4.15
CA ALA A 72 -10.46 -14.34 -4.87
C ALA A 72 -10.35 -15.56 -3.93
N MET A 73 -9.81 -15.39 -2.72
CA MET A 73 -9.75 -16.46 -1.72
C MET A 73 -11.14 -16.89 -1.23
N ARG A 74 -12.09 -15.96 -1.11
CA ARG A 74 -13.48 -16.28 -0.76
C ARG A 74 -14.20 -16.99 -1.90
N GLY A 75 -14.04 -16.54 -3.13
CA GLY A 75 -14.67 -17.15 -4.32
C GLY A 75 -14.15 -18.55 -4.65
N GLN A 76 -12.95 -18.92 -4.18
CA GLN A 76 -12.43 -20.29 -4.28
C GLN A 76 -13.00 -21.25 -3.21
N ARG A 77 -13.71 -20.73 -2.19
CA ARG A 77 -14.28 -21.52 -1.08
C ARG A 77 -15.75 -21.91 -1.27
N THR A 78 -16.39 -21.39 -2.32
CA THR A 78 -17.77 -21.70 -2.75
C THR A 78 -17.76 -22.61 -3.97
#